data_AF-A0A372IE33-F1
#
_entry.id   AF-A0A372IE33-F1
#
_cell.length_a   1.000
_cell.length_b   1.000
_cell.length_c   1.000
_cell.angle_alpha   90.00
_cell.angle_beta   90.00
_cell.angle_gamma   90.00
#
_symmetry.space_group_name_H-M   'P 1'
#
loop_
_entity.id
_entity.type
_entity.pdbx_description
1 polymer ?
#
loop_
_entity_poly.entity_id
_entity_poly.type
_entity_poly.pdbx_seq_one_letter_code
_entity_poly.pdbx_strand_id
1 'polypeptide(L)'
;MRTLFSAFLVLISLTAAAAACPTIMEGRQSFSVSGQYLYTPRSYGVVAGGNQYLRNCGFNHTGYVVSQPDFSFYTSGMGGYGRLEVEVTSAACDTVLLVNSANGSWFFDDDSAGNMNPRVNLYGTSNTQGRIDVWVGTYGPSTCSATLEMETWYN
;
A
#
# COMPACT_ATOMS: atom_id res chain seq x y z
N MET A 1 -25.31 58.48 29.59
CA MET A 1 -25.01 57.16 30.20
C MET A 1 -25.19 56.07 29.14
N ARG A 2 -24.19 55.18 29.03
CA ARG A 2 -24.24 53.83 28.43
C ARG A 2 -24.26 53.69 26.90
N THR A 3 -23.06 53.74 26.32
CA THR A 3 -22.72 53.10 25.04
C THR A 3 -22.58 51.59 25.24
N LEU A 4 -23.36 50.78 24.52
CA LEU A 4 -23.23 49.31 24.46
C LEU A 4 -22.29 48.94 23.31
N PHE A 5 -21.15 48.33 23.63
CA PHE A 5 -20.26 47.70 22.64
C PHE A 5 -20.61 46.22 22.55
N SER A 6 -21.26 45.81 21.45
CA SER A 6 -21.39 44.39 21.11
C SER A 6 -20.10 43.91 20.44
N ALA A 7 -19.34 43.07 21.15
CA ALA A 7 -18.21 42.35 20.58
C ALA A 7 -18.73 41.16 19.76
N PHE A 8 -18.55 41.21 18.44
CA PHE A 8 -18.82 40.10 17.54
C PHE A 8 -17.55 39.24 17.46
N LEU A 9 -17.54 38.10 18.17
CA LEU A 9 -16.42 37.15 18.14
C LEU A 9 -16.56 36.28 16.87
N VAL A 10 -15.78 36.55 15.84
CA VAL A 10 -15.73 35.71 14.63
C VAL A 10 -14.85 34.49 14.92
N LEU A 11 -15.48 33.33 15.14
CA LEU A 11 -14.80 32.04 15.19
C LEU A 11 -14.43 31.60 13.77
N ILE A 12 -13.16 31.80 13.39
CA ILE A 12 -12.61 31.24 12.16
C ILE A 12 -12.30 29.76 12.43
N SER A 13 -13.20 28.87 12.01
CA SER A 13 -12.97 27.43 12.02
C SER A 13 -11.92 27.09 10.95
N LEU A 14 -10.67 26.85 11.35
CA LEU A 14 -9.66 26.24 10.49
C LEU A 14 -9.99 24.75 10.32
N THR A 15 -10.75 24.41 9.29
CA THR A 15 -10.88 23.03 8.84
C THR A 15 -9.56 22.65 8.14
N ALA A 16 -8.62 22.07 8.88
CA ALA A 16 -7.52 21.36 8.26
C ALA A 16 -8.12 20.19 7.46
N ALA A 17 -8.00 20.22 6.13
CA ALA A 17 -8.30 19.05 5.32
C ALA A 17 -7.34 17.95 5.79
N ALA A 18 -7.88 16.86 6.35
CA ALA A 18 -7.06 15.69 6.64
C ALA A 18 -6.47 15.19 5.31
N ALA A 19 -5.15 15.22 5.17
CA ALA A 19 -4.49 14.58 4.05
C ALA A 19 -4.81 13.08 4.11
N ALA A 20 -5.46 12.55 3.08
CA ALA A 20 -5.94 11.19 3.06
C ALA A 20 -4.78 10.21 2.76
N CYS A 21 -3.81 10.11 3.64
CA CYS A 21 -2.61 9.29 3.44
C CYS A 21 -2.90 7.77 3.47
N PRO A 22 -1.95 6.91 3.04
CA PRO A 22 -2.05 5.47 3.22
C PRO A 22 -2.32 5.12 4.68
N THR A 23 -3.40 4.39 4.94
CA THR A 23 -3.80 3.98 6.29
C THR A 23 -3.95 2.47 6.36
N ILE A 24 -3.42 1.87 7.43
CA ILE A 24 -3.56 0.43 7.71
C ILE A 24 -5.03 0.15 8.09
N MET A 25 -5.82 -0.27 7.11
CA MET A 25 -7.23 -0.63 7.24
C MET A 25 -7.55 -1.70 6.20
N GLU A 26 -8.69 -2.37 6.33
CA GLU A 26 -9.05 -3.43 5.37
C GLU A 26 -9.02 -2.90 3.93
N GLY A 27 -8.36 -3.64 3.06
CA GLY A 27 -8.20 -3.31 1.66
C GLY A 27 -9.51 -3.37 0.89
N ARG A 28 -9.50 -2.84 -0.32
CA ARG A 28 -10.66 -2.89 -1.23
C ARG A 28 -11.03 -4.33 -1.60
N GLN A 29 -10.03 -5.19 -1.66
CA GLN A 29 -10.16 -6.62 -1.88
C GLN A 29 -9.41 -7.39 -0.79
N SER A 30 -10.00 -8.46 -0.30
CA SER A 30 -9.42 -9.25 0.78
C SER A 30 -9.37 -10.73 0.42
N PHE A 31 -8.27 -11.38 0.76
CA PHE A 31 -8.04 -12.80 0.46
C PHE A 31 -7.45 -13.52 1.66
N SER A 32 -7.88 -14.75 1.90
CA SER A 32 -7.21 -15.67 2.82
C SER A 32 -6.38 -16.66 2.02
N VAL A 33 -5.08 -16.68 2.25
CA VAL A 33 -4.12 -17.47 1.48
C VAL A 33 -3.18 -18.21 2.42
N SER A 34 -2.68 -19.37 2.00
CA SER A 34 -1.65 -20.11 2.73
C SER A 34 -0.33 -20.07 1.99
N GLY A 35 0.78 -20.29 2.69
CA GLY A 35 2.09 -20.46 2.06
C GLY A 35 2.07 -21.58 1.00
N GLN A 36 1.39 -22.70 1.27
CA GLN A 36 1.23 -23.77 0.28
C GLN A 36 0.45 -23.34 -0.97
N TYR A 37 -0.56 -22.48 -0.81
CA TYR A 37 -1.31 -21.92 -1.94
C TYR A 37 -0.47 -20.94 -2.77
N LEU A 38 0.40 -20.19 -2.10
CA LEU A 38 1.33 -19.22 -2.67
C LEU A 38 2.66 -19.84 -3.12
N TYR A 39 2.93 -21.13 -2.92
CA TYR A 39 4.09 -21.84 -3.49
C TYR A 39 3.95 -22.10 -5.01
N THR A 40 3.11 -21.30 -5.65
CA THR A 40 2.87 -21.20 -7.08
C THR A 40 2.35 -19.77 -7.28
N PRO A 41 2.76 -19.05 -8.33
CA PRO A 41 2.41 -17.65 -8.48
C PRO A 41 0.89 -17.44 -8.51
N ARG A 42 0.42 -16.39 -7.80
CA ARG A 42 -0.98 -15.98 -7.77
C ARG A 42 -1.12 -14.53 -8.17
N SER A 43 -1.91 -14.28 -9.21
CA SER A 43 -2.05 -12.95 -9.79
C SER A 43 -3.40 -12.30 -9.43
N TYR A 44 -3.38 -10.98 -9.27
CA TYR A 44 -4.51 -10.14 -8.89
C TYR A 44 -4.53 -8.87 -9.75
N GLY A 45 -5.62 -8.62 -10.47
CA GLY A 45 -5.76 -7.42 -11.29
C GLY A 45 -6.07 -6.20 -10.44
N VAL A 46 -5.48 -5.05 -10.79
CA VAL A 46 -5.64 -3.78 -10.06
C VAL A 46 -5.57 -2.59 -11.02
N VAL A 47 -6.17 -1.47 -10.62
CA VAL A 47 -5.87 -0.17 -11.22
C VAL A 47 -4.86 0.52 -10.31
N ALA A 48 -3.60 0.54 -10.75
CA ALA A 48 -2.50 1.13 -10.01
C ALA A 48 -2.63 2.65 -9.94
N GLY A 49 -2.14 3.22 -8.84
CA GLY A 49 -2.01 4.66 -8.65
C GLY A 49 -3.01 5.22 -7.63
N GLY A 50 -3.20 6.54 -7.67
CA GLY A 50 -4.14 7.24 -6.82
C GLY A 50 -3.79 8.70 -6.67
N ASN A 51 -4.49 9.40 -5.77
CA ASN A 51 -4.31 10.83 -5.54
C ASN A 51 -3.43 11.16 -4.33
N GLN A 52 -2.85 10.14 -3.67
CA GLN A 52 -2.03 10.33 -2.47
C GLN A 52 -0.56 10.23 -2.83
N TYR A 53 0.11 11.38 -2.84
CA TYR A 53 1.54 11.42 -3.06
C TYR A 53 2.28 11.04 -1.77
N LEU A 54 3.09 9.98 -1.83
CA LEU A 54 3.74 9.38 -0.66
C LEU A 54 4.59 10.37 0.16
N ARG A 55 5.29 11.30 -0.50
CA ARG A 55 6.08 12.32 0.23
C ARG A 55 5.23 13.31 1.03
N ASN A 56 4.00 13.58 0.61
CA ASN A 56 3.06 14.39 1.38
C ASN A 56 2.55 13.65 2.63
N CYS A 57 2.79 12.35 2.71
CA CYS A 57 2.38 11.45 3.78
C CYS A 57 3.53 11.04 4.70
N GLY A 58 4.70 11.66 4.57
CA GLY A 58 5.86 11.39 5.42
C GLY A 58 6.71 10.20 4.99
N PHE A 59 6.36 9.52 3.89
CA PHE A 59 7.24 8.52 3.29
C PHE A 59 8.34 9.20 2.49
N ASN A 60 9.58 8.70 2.57
CA ASN A 60 10.69 9.24 1.77
C ASN A 60 10.76 8.60 0.36
N HIS A 61 9.59 8.32 -0.24
CA HIS A 61 9.45 7.61 -1.50
C HIS A 61 8.62 8.44 -2.48
N THR A 62 8.99 8.37 -3.77
CA THR A 62 8.18 8.96 -4.84
C THR A 62 7.14 7.95 -5.28
N GLY A 63 5.89 8.35 -5.33
CA GLY A 63 4.82 7.49 -5.83
C GLY A 63 3.45 8.01 -5.42
N TYR A 64 2.45 7.61 -6.18
CA TYR A 64 1.06 7.94 -5.99
C TYR A 64 0.29 6.66 -5.70
N VAL A 65 -0.46 6.66 -4.61
CA VAL A 65 -1.28 5.53 -4.17
C VAL A 65 -2.66 6.02 -3.74
N VAL A 66 -3.54 5.08 -3.42
CA VAL A 66 -4.82 5.31 -2.76
C VAL A 66 -4.66 5.31 -1.24
N SER A 67 -5.60 5.91 -0.51
CA SER A 67 -5.56 5.99 0.97
C SER A 67 -5.84 4.62 1.62
N GLN A 68 -6.89 3.95 1.16
CA GLN A 68 -7.22 2.57 1.52
C GLN A 68 -6.34 1.62 0.70
N PRO A 69 -5.78 0.54 1.27
CA PRO A 69 -5.01 -0.43 0.48
C PRO A 69 -5.85 -1.04 -0.62
N ASP A 70 -5.21 -1.40 -1.74
CA ASP A 70 -5.87 -2.14 -2.80
C ASP A 70 -6.22 -3.55 -2.33
N PHE A 71 -5.30 -4.15 -1.56
CA PHE A 71 -5.44 -5.53 -1.08
C PHE A 71 -5.14 -5.68 0.41
N SER A 72 -5.87 -6.57 1.07
CA SER A 72 -5.49 -7.19 2.33
C SER A 72 -5.39 -8.71 2.18
N PHE A 73 -4.22 -9.26 2.47
CA PHE A 73 -3.97 -10.70 2.45
C PHE A 73 -3.83 -11.23 3.86
N TYR A 74 -4.72 -12.14 4.26
CA TYR A 74 -4.61 -12.92 5.49
C TYR A 74 -3.83 -14.19 5.19
N THR A 75 -2.52 -14.12 5.42
CA THR A 75 -1.58 -15.20 5.15
C THR A 75 -1.47 -16.17 6.32
N SER A 76 -1.32 -17.46 5.99
CA SER A 76 -1.18 -18.53 6.98
C SER A 76 -0.18 -19.60 6.54
N GLY A 77 0.34 -20.39 7.48
CA GLY A 77 1.23 -21.50 7.15
C GLY A 77 2.58 -21.07 6.57
N MET A 78 3.08 -19.89 6.94
CA MET A 78 4.30 -19.31 6.35
C MET A 78 5.60 -19.85 6.96
N GLY A 79 5.54 -20.59 8.07
CA GLY A 79 6.72 -21.04 8.82
C GLY A 79 7.70 -21.94 8.07
N GLY A 80 7.27 -22.58 6.98
CA GLY A 80 8.12 -23.41 6.14
C GLY A 80 8.77 -22.69 4.96
N TYR A 81 8.50 -21.41 4.75
CA TYR A 81 8.96 -20.63 3.58
C TYR A 81 9.94 -19.54 4.02
N GLY A 82 11.02 -19.37 3.26
CA GLY A 82 12.09 -18.39 3.53
C GLY A 82 11.67 -16.96 3.21
N ARG A 83 10.86 -16.80 2.15
CA ARG A 83 10.37 -15.49 1.70
C ARG A 83 8.95 -15.53 1.14
N LEU A 84 8.28 -14.39 1.23
CA LEU A 84 7.10 -14.04 0.45
C LEU A 84 7.47 -12.89 -0.50
N GLU A 85 7.39 -13.16 -1.79
CA GLU A 85 7.61 -12.19 -2.86
C GLU A 85 6.27 -11.57 -3.25
N VAL A 86 6.26 -10.25 -3.37
CA VAL A 86 5.12 -9.44 -3.83
C VAL A 86 5.65 -8.57 -4.96
N GLU A 87 5.14 -8.76 -6.17
CA GLU A 87 5.68 -8.14 -7.39
C GLU A 87 4.54 -7.62 -8.28
N VAL A 88 4.77 -6.55 -9.02
CA VAL A 88 3.91 -6.20 -10.16
C VAL A 88 4.51 -6.82 -11.41
N THR A 89 3.84 -7.77 -12.06
CA THR A 89 4.43 -8.51 -13.19
C THR A 89 4.04 -7.94 -14.55
N SER A 90 2.97 -7.15 -14.61
CA SER A 90 2.50 -6.51 -15.84
C SER A 90 1.78 -5.21 -15.54
N ALA A 91 2.20 -4.12 -16.19
CA ALA A 91 1.56 -2.82 -16.10
C ALA A 91 1.68 -2.06 -17.42
N ALA A 92 0.74 -1.14 -17.67
CA ALA A 92 0.81 -0.22 -18.81
C ALA A 92 1.55 1.09 -18.49
N CYS A 93 2.16 1.18 -17.30
CA CYS A 93 2.87 2.34 -16.80
C CYS A 93 3.94 1.94 -15.78
N ASP A 94 4.75 2.92 -15.38
CA ASP A 94 5.72 2.82 -14.28
C ASP A 94 4.98 2.73 -12.93
N THR A 95 5.20 1.63 -12.22
CA THR A 95 4.46 1.29 -11.00
C THR A 95 5.34 1.36 -9.76
N VAL A 96 4.71 1.55 -8.60
CA VAL A 96 5.39 1.44 -7.29
C VAL A 96 4.61 0.48 -6.41
N LEU A 97 5.29 -0.13 -5.44
CA LEU A 97 4.67 -1.04 -4.49
C LEU A 97 4.94 -0.54 -3.08
N LEU A 98 3.88 -0.34 -2.30
CA LEU A 98 3.98 -0.08 -0.87
C LEU A 98 3.28 -1.22 -0.13
N VAL A 99 3.96 -1.82 0.84
CA VAL A 99 3.47 -2.98 1.60
C VAL A 99 3.56 -2.70 3.09
N ASN A 100 2.48 -2.92 3.82
CA ASN A 100 2.50 -3.05 5.27
C ASN A 100 2.50 -4.55 5.60
N SER A 101 3.58 -5.05 6.19
CA SER A 101 3.74 -6.47 6.50
C SER A 101 2.95 -6.87 7.75
N ALA A 102 2.91 -8.17 8.05
CA ALA A 102 2.12 -8.71 9.15
C ALA A 102 2.54 -8.22 10.56
N ASN A 103 3.76 -7.70 10.73
CA ASN A 103 4.19 -7.07 11.98
C ASN A 103 4.02 -5.53 11.99
N GLY A 104 3.44 -4.96 10.93
CA GLY A 104 3.22 -3.52 10.79
C GLY A 104 4.40 -2.75 10.19
N SER A 105 5.47 -3.41 9.75
CA SER A 105 6.60 -2.75 9.06
C SER A 105 6.22 -2.36 7.63
N TRP A 106 6.73 -1.21 7.18
CA TRP A 106 6.51 -0.72 5.82
C TRP A 106 7.67 -1.08 4.90
N PHE A 107 7.33 -1.50 3.68
CA PHE A 107 8.26 -1.81 2.61
C PHE A 107 7.84 -1.06 1.35
N PHE A 108 8.81 -0.61 0.57
CA PHE A 108 8.57 0.10 -0.67
C PHE A 108 9.56 -0.37 -1.74
N ASP A 109 9.10 -0.45 -2.98
CA ASP A 109 9.94 -0.61 -4.16
C ASP A 109 9.30 0.08 -5.38
N ASP A 110 10.11 0.46 -6.36
CA ASP A 110 9.67 1.02 -7.65
C ASP A 110 10.14 0.18 -8.86
N ASP A 111 11.42 -0.23 -8.91
CA ASP A 111 11.99 -0.79 -10.15
C ASP A 111 12.71 -2.14 -10.03
N SER A 112 12.75 -2.77 -8.85
CA SER A 112 13.67 -3.91 -8.65
C SER A 112 13.28 -5.16 -9.44
N ALA A 113 12.06 -5.26 -9.96
CA ALA A 113 11.63 -6.34 -10.86
C ALA A 113 12.02 -6.12 -12.33
N GLY A 114 12.51 -4.93 -12.70
CA GLY A 114 12.82 -4.55 -14.07
C GLY A 114 11.58 -4.12 -14.86
N ASN A 115 11.78 -3.57 -16.07
CA ASN A 115 10.70 -3.01 -16.90
C ASN A 115 9.80 -1.98 -16.18
N MET A 116 10.36 -1.21 -15.24
CA MET A 116 9.63 -0.24 -14.40
C MET A 116 8.60 -0.87 -13.45
N ASN A 117 8.87 -2.11 -13.05
CA ASN A 117 8.04 -2.84 -12.12
C ASN A 117 8.73 -3.02 -10.76
N PRO A 118 7.97 -2.88 -9.67
CA PRO A 118 8.44 -3.09 -8.32
C PRO A 118 8.32 -4.54 -7.85
N ARG A 119 9.23 -4.94 -6.97
CA ARG A 119 9.16 -6.17 -6.17
C ARG A 119 9.60 -5.92 -4.74
N VAL A 120 8.77 -6.37 -3.79
CA VAL A 120 9.08 -6.43 -2.37
C VAL A 120 9.23 -7.90 -1.95
N ASN A 121 10.36 -8.20 -1.30
CA ASN A 121 10.57 -9.50 -0.64
C ASN A 121 10.41 -9.34 0.88
N LEU A 122 9.45 -10.07 1.46
CA LEU A 122 9.23 -10.14 2.90
C LEU A 122 9.88 -11.41 3.44
N TYR A 123 10.78 -11.25 4.41
CA TYR A 123 11.49 -12.34 5.06
C TYR A 123 11.06 -12.52 6.51
N GLY A 124 11.11 -13.76 6.97
CA GLY A 124 10.78 -14.13 8.35
C GLY A 124 9.28 -14.14 8.62
N THR A 125 8.86 -15.11 9.43
CA THR A 125 7.44 -15.35 9.73
C THR A 125 6.74 -14.18 10.38
N SER A 126 7.45 -13.32 11.13
CA SER A 126 6.85 -12.12 11.72
C SER A 126 6.36 -11.12 10.67
N ASN A 127 7.01 -11.03 9.51
CA ASN A 127 6.55 -10.18 8.40
C ASN A 127 5.51 -10.89 7.53
N THR A 128 5.58 -12.22 7.43
CA THR A 128 4.84 -12.95 6.41
C THR A 128 3.58 -13.64 6.92
N GLN A 129 3.41 -13.90 8.22
CA GLN A 129 2.26 -14.59 8.81
C GLN A 129 1.29 -13.60 9.47
N GLY A 130 0.10 -13.42 8.90
CA GLY A 130 -0.93 -12.52 9.43
C GLY A 130 -1.56 -11.69 8.32
N ARG A 131 -2.04 -10.48 8.65
CA ARG A 131 -2.58 -9.58 7.64
C ARG A 131 -1.47 -8.73 7.02
N ILE A 132 -1.39 -8.73 5.69
CA ILE A 132 -0.50 -7.89 4.90
C ILE A 132 -1.37 -6.97 4.03
N ASP A 133 -1.10 -5.67 4.06
CA ASP A 133 -1.79 -4.70 3.22
C ASP A 133 -0.88 -4.24 2.08
N VAL A 134 -1.43 -4.19 0.87
CA VAL A 134 -0.68 -3.86 -0.35
C VAL A 134 -1.36 -2.71 -1.08
N TRP A 135 -0.55 -1.71 -1.43
CA TRP A 135 -0.91 -0.63 -2.34
C TRP A 135 -0.10 -0.78 -3.62
N VAL A 136 -0.80 -0.84 -4.75
CA VAL A 136 -0.15 -0.80 -6.06
C VAL A 136 -0.30 0.60 -6.60
N GLY A 137 0.80 1.33 -6.59
CA GLY A 137 0.87 2.72 -6.99
C GLY A 137 1.46 2.93 -8.37
N THR A 138 1.59 4.19 -8.73
CA THR A 138 2.28 4.66 -9.94
C THR A 138 3.36 5.65 -9.55
N TYR A 139 4.47 5.67 -10.28
CA TYR A 139 5.53 6.65 -10.02
C TYR A 139 5.03 8.09 -10.28
N GLY A 140 4.25 8.26 -11.35
CA GLY A 140 3.55 9.50 -11.71
C GLY A 140 2.08 9.55 -11.23
N PRO A 141 1.38 10.68 -11.41
CA PRO A 141 0.01 10.86 -10.92
C PRO A 141 -1.08 10.15 -11.76
N SER A 142 -0.72 9.64 -12.94
CA SER A 142 -1.65 8.92 -13.81
C SER A 142 -1.82 7.48 -13.36
N THR A 143 -3.06 6.99 -13.36
CA THR A 143 -3.37 5.58 -13.07
C THR A 143 -3.23 4.69 -14.29
N CYS A 144 -2.95 3.40 -14.11
CA CYS A 144 -3.00 2.42 -15.19
C CYS A 144 -3.46 1.03 -14.71
N SER A 145 -3.89 0.17 -15.63
CA SER A 145 -4.14 -1.24 -15.30
C SER A 145 -2.81 -1.95 -15.01
N ALA A 146 -2.79 -2.75 -13.95
CA ALA A 146 -1.64 -3.54 -13.55
C ALA A 146 -2.07 -4.92 -12.99
N THR A 147 -1.10 -5.81 -12.84
CA THR A 147 -1.26 -7.13 -12.23
C THR A 147 -0.26 -7.29 -11.11
N LEU A 148 -0.77 -7.46 -9.89
CA LEU A 148 0.01 -7.88 -8.73
C LEU A 148 0.18 -9.40 -8.76
N GLU A 149 1.33 -9.90 -8.38
CA GLU A 149 1.61 -11.31 -8.17
C GLU A 149 2.17 -11.54 -6.76
N MET A 150 1.79 -12.65 -6.15
CA MET A 150 2.37 -13.12 -4.89
C MET A 150 2.82 -14.57 -5.01
N GLU A 151 4.03 -14.84 -4.54
CA GLU A 151 4.62 -16.18 -4.49
C GLU A 151 5.51 -16.36 -3.26
N THR A 152 5.50 -17.55 -2.67
CA THR A 152 6.39 -17.92 -1.56
C THR A 152 7.46 -18.87 -2.01
N TRP A 153 8.65 -18.74 -1.44
CA TRP A 153 9.80 -19.58 -1.78
C TRP A 153 10.48 -20.14 -0.52
N TYR A 154 11.25 -21.22 -0.69
CA TYR A 154 12.00 -21.84 0.42
C TYR A 154 13.29 -21.10 0.81
N ASN A 155 13.80 -20.23 -0.07
CA ASN A 155 15.09 -19.55 0.06
C ASN A 155 14.99 -18.16 0.70
#